data_AF-A0A831NKN7-F1
#
_entry.id   AF-A0A831NKN7-F1
#
_cell.length_a   1.000
_cell.length_b   1.000
_cell.length_c   1.000
_cell.angle_alpha   90.00
_cell.angle_beta   90.00
_cell.angle_gamma   90.00
#
_symmetry.space_group_name_H-M   'P 1'
#
loop_
_entity.id
_entity.type
_entity.pdbx_description
1 polymer ?
#
loop_
_entity_poly.entity_id
_entity_poly.type
_entity_poly.pdbx_seq_one_letter_code
_entity_poly.pdbx_strand_id
1 'polypeptide(L)'
;MNDELKKSFSAAILIVSVSIWGFGWLTTSSDISASTNQNYTISNGFDDSSDVSASFSAIDISKLSANDNTRIQSNEPWPNDGTYDESKYLEFIFSPNIAGDSTINSVSISHKYRRSGALAGAKLEIWDGVDFSHQLLLTTEGALNNDVIDNFDLTDIVNSVSKINNLKIRFLAFRNPSAETHTSHDLISLSVGFDGLESTPSSSPTPSSSYSPTPEPSSSPTATPSPVSSPSPSPTSTSEPGDVSDISVTNITILRSSAIADGNFDHGWKWAFDITVPMNQEDLSLKFDDWSSGSNIIATANNVRIYSVQSSNADVPNRSIIVNNSGTYSNPMKLSSDLDAVTAGRQVQVVVEVRIPPGSIGGPYYTNYGFQSI
;
A
#
# COMPACT_ATOMS: atom_id res chain seq x y z
N MET A 1 -57.81 -31.58 -18.07
CA MET A 1 -57.76 -30.36 -18.88
C MET A 1 -56.71 -29.47 -18.24
N ASN A 2 -55.49 -29.53 -18.81
CA ASN A 2 -54.31 -28.66 -18.64
C ASN A 2 -53.70 -28.57 -17.21
N ASP A 3 -52.38 -28.57 -16.99
CA ASP A 3 -51.23 -28.61 -17.89
C ASP A 3 -50.02 -29.11 -17.10
N GLU A 4 -49.21 -29.96 -17.75
CA GLU A 4 -47.89 -30.39 -17.28
C GLU A 4 -46.87 -29.25 -17.40
N LEU A 5 -46.02 -29.06 -16.40
CA LEU A 5 -44.74 -28.38 -16.54
C LEU A 5 -43.64 -29.16 -15.81
N LYS A 6 -43.20 -30.26 -16.44
CA LYS A 6 -41.92 -30.91 -16.13
C LYS A 6 -40.81 -30.10 -16.78
N LYS A 7 -40.10 -29.27 -16.00
CA LYS A 7 -38.81 -28.71 -16.41
C LYS A 7 -37.76 -29.82 -16.33
N SER A 8 -37.40 -30.36 -17.49
CA SER A 8 -36.21 -31.19 -17.68
C SER A 8 -34.97 -30.30 -17.63
N PHE A 9 -34.13 -30.47 -16.61
CA PHE A 9 -32.76 -29.95 -16.61
C PHE A 9 -31.88 -30.96 -17.35
N SER A 10 -31.52 -30.66 -18.60
CA SER A 10 -30.41 -31.33 -19.28
C SER A 10 -29.09 -30.75 -18.77
N ALA A 11 -28.37 -31.51 -17.96
CA ALA A 11 -26.96 -31.26 -17.71
C ALA A 11 -26.16 -31.86 -18.87
N ALA A 12 -25.68 -31.01 -19.77
CA ALA A 12 -24.67 -31.39 -20.75
C ALA A 12 -23.31 -31.46 -20.04
N ILE A 13 -22.86 -32.67 -19.71
CA ILE A 13 -21.46 -32.91 -19.33
C ILE A 13 -20.67 -32.99 -20.63
N LEU A 14 -19.89 -31.96 -20.92
CA LEU A 14 -18.87 -31.99 -21.95
C LEU A 14 -17.65 -32.75 -21.40
N ILE A 15 -17.53 -34.04 -21.72
CA ILE A 15 -16.28 -34.78 -21.52
C ILE A 15 -15.41 -34.51 -22.74
N VAL A 16 -14.44 -33.59 -22.60
CA VAL A 16 -13.35 -33.49 -23.57
C VAL A 16 -12.37 -34.62 -23.29
N SER A 17 -12.46 -35.69 -24.07
CA SER A 17 -11.41 -36.72 -24.11
C SER A 17 -10.37 -36.30 -25.14
N VAL A 18 -9.20 -35.87 -24.68
CA VAL A 18 -8.02 -35.72 -25.54
C VAL A 18 -7.31 -37.07 -25.57
N SER A 19 -7.38 -37.76 -26.70
CA SER A 19 -6.58 -38.96 -26.97
C SER A 19 -5.49 -38.60 -27.96
N ILE A 20 -4.25 -38.44 -27.47
CA ILE A 20 -3.07 -38.27 -28.33
C ILE A 20 -2.44 -39.65 -28.50
N TRP A 21 -2.56 -40.21 -29.70
CA TRP A 21 -1.83 -41.40 -30.10
C TRP A 21 -0.37 -41.03 -30.38
N GLY A 22 0.55 -41.75 -29.74
CA GLY A 22 1.98 -41.50 -29.81
C GLY A 22 2.55 -41.66 -31.21
N PHE A 23 3.25 -40.63 -31.66
CA PHE A 23 4.44 -40.76 -32.49
C PHE A 23 5.58 -40.14 -31.67
N GLY A 24 6.77 -40.74 -31.70
CA GLY A 24 7.91 -40.25 -30.94
C GLY A 24 8.33 -38.87 -31.42
N TRP A 25 8.20 -37.87 -30.55
CA TRP A 25 8.69 -36.51 -30.76
C TRP A 25 9.56 -36.12 -29.57
N LEU A 26 10.72 -35.51 -29.84
CA LEU A 26 11.46 -34.75 -28.84
C LEU A 26 10.47 -33.76 -28.19
N THR A 27 10.14 -33.95 -26.91
CA THR A 27 9.45 -32.93 -26.14
C THR A 27 10.48 -31.89 -25.75
N THR A 28 10.76 -30.95 -26.66
CA THR A 28 11.23 -29.65 -26.20
C THR A 28 10.06 -29.02 -25.47
N SER A 29 10.11 -28.97 -24.13
CA SER A 29 9.21 -28.11 -23.38
C SER A 29 9.55 -26.68 -23.77
N SER A 30 8.85 -26.15 -24.78
CA SER A 30 8.77 -24.72 -24.96
C SER A 30 7.95 -24.23 -23.77
N ASP A 31 8.64 -23.73 -22.75
CA ASP A 31 7.99 -23.04 -21.65
C ASP A 31 7.28 -21.83 -22.26
N ILE A 32 5.96 -21.94 -22.41
CA ILE A 32 5.11 -20.83 -22.82
C ILE A 32 4.95 -19.97 -21.56
N SER A 33 5.89 -19.07 -21.33
CA SER A 33 5.72 -18.03 -20.32
C SER A 33 4.70 -17.02 -20.85
N ALA A 34 3.57 -16.86 -20.16
CA ALA A 34 2.60 -15.83 -20.49
C ALA A 34 3.15 -14.47 -20.03
N SER A 35 3.24 -13.52 -20.97
CA SER A 35 3.68 -12.16 -20.64
C SER A 35 2.57 -11.41 -19.93
N THR A 36 2.87 -10.91 -18.74
CA THR A 36 1.95 -10.14 -17.90
C THR A 36 2.27 -8.66 -18.04
N ASN A 37 1.27 -7.83 -18.30
CA ASN A 37 1.40 -6.37 -18.20
C ASN A 37 0.56 -5.88 -17.02
N GLN A 38 1.21 -5.22 -16.06
CA GLN A 38 0.58 -4.70 -14.85
C GLN A 38 0.88 -3.21 -14.68
N ASN A 39 -0.14 -2.46 -14.22
CA ASN A 39 0.01 -1.06 -13.85
C ASN A 39 0.16 -0.94 -12.33
N TYR A 40 1.05 -0.05 -11.90
CA TYR A 40 1.34 0.26 -10.51
C TYR A 40 1.23 1.75 -10.28
N THR A 41 0.71 2.09 -9.10
CA THR A 41 0.63 3.46 -8.61
C THR A 41 1.76 3.71 -7.61
N ILE A 42 1.94 4.97 -7.24
CA ILE A 42 2.84 5.34 -6.16
C ILE A 42 2.43 4.64 -4.86
N SER A 43 3.41 4.18 -4.10
CA SER A 43 3.23 3.67 -2.74
C SER A 43 3.58 4.72 -1.67
N ASN A 44 4.52 5.63 -1.95
CA ASN A 44 4.92 6.70 -1.05
C ASN A 44 5.58 7.88 -1.81
N GLY A 45 5.82 9.01 -1.15
CA GLY A 45 6.56 10.12 -1.73
C GLY A 45 6.72 11.29 -0.78
N PHE A 46 7.37 12.34 -1.25
CA PHE A 46 7.52 13.58 -0.49
C PHE A 46 7.77 14.78 -1.40
N ASP A 47 7.51 15.96 -0.85
CA ASP A 47 7.70 17.26 -1.45
C ASP A 47 8.89 17.98 -0.78
N ASP A 48 9.97 18.11 -1.54
CA ASP A 48 11.17 18.90 -1.23
C ASP A 48 11.21 20.22 -2.03
N SER A 49 10.10 20.68 -2.60
CA SER A 49 10.05 22.01 -3.26
C SER A 49 10.27 23.17 -2.28
N SER A 50 10.08 22.93 -0.97
CA SER A 50 10.35 23.89 0.11
C SER A 50 11.70 23.62 0.81
N ASP A 51 12.08 24.42 1.80
CA ASP A 51 13.26 24.13 2.66
C ASP A 51 12.98 23.04 3.70
N VAL A 52 11.72 22.60 3.82
CA VAL A 52 11.26 21.55 4.73
C VAL A 52 10.63 20.42 3.92
N SER A 53 11.22 19.23 4.03
CA SER A 53 10.67 18.03 3.42
C SER A 53 9.31 17.67 4.01
N ALA A 54 8.31 17.43 3.16
CA ALA A 54 6.98 17.02 3.58
C ALA A 54 6.58 15.69 2.91
N SER A 55 6.38 14.63 3.70
CA SER A 55 5.88 13.36 3.19
C SER A 55 4.45 13.48 2.66
N PHE A 56 4.14 12.76 1.59
CA PHE A 56 2.78 12.67 1.08
C PHE A 56 1.90 11.92 2.07
N SER A 57 0.70 12.47 2.32
CA SER A 57 -0.33 11.76 3.07
C SER A 57 -0.96 10.65 2.23
N ALA A 58 -1.69 9.72 2.84
CA ALA A 58 -2.46 8.72 2.10
C ALA A 58 -3.46 9.35 1.10
N ILE A 59 -4.01 10.51 1.46
CA ILE A 59 -4.89 11.29 0.57
C ILE A 59 -4.11 11.77 -0.65
N ASP A 60 -2.89 12.27 -0.48
CA ASP A 60 -2.06 12.74 -1.60
C ASP A 60 -1.66 11.61 -2.54
N ILE A 61 -1.32 10.44 -1.98
CA ILE A 61 -1.07 9.22 -2.79
C ILE A 61 -2.32 8.84 -3.60
N SER A 62 -3.50 8.88 -3.00
CA SER A 62 -4.75 8.54 -3.70
C SER A 62 -5.02 9.47 -4.90
N LYS A 63 -4.71 10.76 -4.78
CA LYS A 63 -4.87 11.76 -5.86
C LYS A 63 -3.98 11.49 -7.07
N LEU A 64 -2.86 10.79 -6.89
CA LEU A 64 -1.90 10.50 -7.96
C LEU A 64 -2.18 9.20 -8.72
N SER A 65 -3.18 8.43 -8.25
CA SER A 65 -3.43 7.06 -8.71
C SER A 65 -4.33 6.97 -9.94
N ALA A 66 -5.05 8.04 -10.28
CA ALA A 66 -6.07 8.05 -11.32
C ALA A 66 -6.08 9.37 -12.10
N ASN A 67 -6.53 9.30 -13.35
CA ASN A 67 -6.78 10.49 -14.18
C ASN A 67 -8.16 11.05 -13.83
N ASP A 68 -8.29 11.74 -12.70
CA ASP A 68 -9.58 12.15 -12.13
C ASP A 68 -9.69 13.65 -11.80
N ASN A 69 -8.66 14.43 -12.10
CA ASN A 69 -8.54 15.86 -11.77
C ASN A 69 -8.37 16.17 -10.29
N THR A 70 -8.15 15.18 -9.43
CA THR A 70 -7.71 15.41 -8.06
C THR A 70 -6.19 15.49 -8.05
N ARG A 71 -5.62 16.54 -7.43
CA ARG A 71 -4.21 16.85 -7.63
C ARG A 71 -3.49 17.14 -6.34
N ILE A 72 -2.21 16.75 -6.29
CA ILE A 72 -1.25 17.33 -5.36
C ILE A 72 -0.64 18.56 -6.03
N GLN A 73 -0.30 19.57 -5.24
CA GLN A 73 0.42 20.75 -5.72
C GLN A 73 1.76 20.84 -5.01
N SER A 74 2.80 21.32 -5.69
CA SER A 74 4.07 21.64 -5.01
C SER A 74 3.81 22.65 -3.88
N ASN A 75 4.41 22.41 -2.72
CA ASN A 75 4.25 23.25 -1.53
C ASN A 75 4.73 24.68 -1.77
N GLU A 76 5.87 24.84 -2.44
CA GLU A 76 6.45 26.14 -2.77
C GLU A 76 6.53 26.36 -4.29
N PRO A 77 6.65 27.63 -4.73
CA PRO A 77 6.94 27.94 -6.12
C PRO A 77 8.29 27.37 -6.55
N TRP A 78 8.38 26.92 -7.79
CA TRP A 78 9.63 26.41 -8.34
C TRP A 78 10.74 27.49 -8.37
N PRO A 79 12.03 27.09 -8.24
CA PRO A 79 13.18 27.99 -8.26
C PRO A 79 13.21 28.93 -9.47
N ASN A 80 13.72 30.15 -9.26
CA ASN A 80 13.75 31.23 -10.24
C ASN A 80 15.17 31.53 -10.74
N ASP A 81 16.01 30.51 -10.82
CA ASP A 81 17.44 30.69 -11.11
C ASP A 81 17.79 30.37 -12.57
N GLY A 82 16.78 30.05 -13.39
CA GLY A 82 16.99 29.64 -14.78
C GLY A 82 17.66 28.27 -14.94
N THR A 83 17.81 27.53 -13.83
CA THR A 83 18.43 26.20 -13.77
C THR A 83 17.66 25.32 -12.79
N TYR A 84 17.78 23.99 -12.94
CA TYR A 84 17.26 23.05 -11.95
C TYR A 84 18.06 23.17 -10.64
N ASP A 85 17.35 23.23 -9.51
CA ASP A 85 17.94 23.07 -8.18
C ASP A 85 17.71 21.62 -7.74
N GLU A 86 18.77 20.82 -7.69
CA GLU A 86 18.70 19.39 -7.35
C GLU A 86 18.29 19.15 -5.88
N SER A 87 18.21 20.20 -5.05
CA SER A 87 17.62 20.14 -3.71
C SER A 87 16.12 20.38 -3.67
N LYS A 88 15.50 20.75 -4.81
CA LYS A 88 14.08 21.11 -4.93
C LYS A 88 13.35 20.19 -5.90
N TYR A 89 12.62 19.22 -5.36
CA TYR A 89 11.94 18.20 -6.15
C TYR A 89 10.69 17.65 -5.47
N LEU A 90 9.85 16.96 -6.23
CA LEU A 90 8.88 15.99 -5.70
C LEU A 90 9.43 14.59 -5.95
N GLU A 91 9.45 13.71 -4.96
CA GLU A 91 9.86 12.30 -5.13
C GLU A 91 8.66 11.36 -5.05
N PHE A 92 8.57 10.49 -6.05
CA PHE A 92 7.55 9.46 -6.20
C PHE A 92 8.19 8.09 -6.06
N ILE A 93 7.69 7.27 -5.14
CA ILE A 93 8.24 5.96 -4.81
C ILE A 93 7.24 4.88 -5.24
N PHE A 94 7.72 3.91 -6.02
CA PHE A 94 6.93 2.75 -6.43
C PHE A 94 7.34 1.52 -5.62
N SER A 95 6.39 0.61 -5.38
CA SER A 95 6.70 -0.70 -4.78
C SER A 95 5.91 -1.84 -5.45
N PRO A 96 6.17 -2.14 -6.73
CA PRO A 96 5.41 -3.13 -7.52
C PRO A 96 5.39 -4.56 -6.95
N ASN A 97 6.42 -4.95 -6.20
CA ASN A 97 6.60 -6.28 -5.63
C ASN A 97 6.57 -7.42 -6.68
N ILE A 98 7.23 -7.20 -7.81
CA ILE A 98 7.41 -8.22 -8.86
C ILE A 98 8.31 -9.33 -8.34
N ALA A 99 8.00 -10.59 -8.68
CA ALA A 99 8.77 -11.75 -8.24
C ALA A 99 10.22 -11.70 -8.76
N GLY A 100 11.18 -12.03 -7.88
CA GLY A 100 12.62 -11.85 -8.13
C GLY A 100 13.20 -12.60 -9.33
N ASP A 101 12.51 -13.64 -9.80
CA ASP A 101 12.83 -14.48 -10.95
C ASP A 101 12.13 -14.06 -12.25
N SER A 102 11.34 -12.98 -12.22
CA SER A 102 10.67 -12.46 -13.41
C SER A 102 11.65 -11.82 -14.38
N THR A 103 11.40 -11.99 -15.67
CA THR A 103 12.12 -11.28 -16.75
C THR A 103 11.33 -10.04 -17.12
N ILE A 104 11.96 -8.86 -17.04
CA ILE A 104 11.32 -7.60 -17.42
C ILE A 104 11.40 -7.43 -18.93
N ASN A 105 10.25 -7.24 -19.55
CA ASN A 105 10.11 -7.08 -21.01
C ASN A 105 9.91 -5.63 -21.42
N SER A 106 9.16 -4.87 -20.63
CA SER A 106 8.88 -3.46 -20.92
C SER A 106 8.62 -2.69 -19.63
N VAL A 107 9.06 -1.44 -19.57
CA VAL A 107 8.73 -0.52 -18.49
C VAL A 107 8.36 0.82 -19.10
N SER A 108 7.20 1.37 -18.76
CA SER A 108 6.84 2.74 -19.14
C SER A 108 6.25 3.51 -17.99
N ILE A 109 6.43 4.83 -18.00
CA ILE A 109 5.83 5.76 -17.05
C ILE A 109 4.92 6.72 -17.81
N SER A 110 3.75 6.99 -17.23
CA SER A 110 2.84 8.04 -17.66
C SER A 110 2.77 9.10 -16.58
N HIS A 111 3.00 10.37 -16.93
CA HIS A 111 2.95 11.50 -16.00
C HIS A 111 2.02 12.59 -16.50
N LYS A 112 0.99 12.90 -15.72
CA LYS A 112 0.03 13.96 -15.99
C LYS A 112 0.20 15.09 -14.99
N TYR A 113 0.46 16.29 -15.50
CA TYR A 113 0.61 17.48 -14.67
C TYR A 113 0.15 18.75 -15.38
N ARG A 114 0.03 19.83 -14.61
CA ARG A 114 -0.21 21.20 -15.09
C ARG A 114 0.59 22.20 -14.26
N ARG A 115 0.65 23.46 -14.72
CA ARG A 115 1.30 24.57 -14.01
C ARG A 115 0.39 25.78 -13.85
N SER A 116 0.56 26.52 -12.75
CA SER A 116 -0.19 27.76 -12.47
C SER A 116 0.39 29.01 -13.12
N GLY A 117 1.66 28.96 -13.53
CA GLY A 117 2.42 30.06 -14.11
C GLY A 117 3.45 29.58 -15.14
N ALA A 118 4.37 30.44 -15.56
CA ALA A 118 5.37 30.12 -16.58
C ALA A 118 6.49 29.23 -16.01
N LEU A 119 6.67 28.03 -16.59
CA LEU A 119 7.86 27.20 -16.38
C LEU A 119 8.82 27.37 -17.55
N ALA A 120 10.11 27.43 -17.25
CA ALA A 120 11.17 27.47 -18.23
C ALA A 120 11.68 26.06 -18.57
N GLY A 121 11.63 25.15 -17.60
CA GLY A 121 11.93 23.73 -17.81
C GLY A 121 11.29 22.86 -16.74
N ALA A 122 11.02 21.61 -17.10
CA ALA A 122 10.59 20.55 -16.20
C ALA A 122 11.23 19.23 -16.65
N LYS A 123 11.61 18.36 -15.70
CA LYS A 123 12.17 17.04 -15.97
C LYS A 123 11.70 16.01 -14.96
N LEU A 124 11.75 14.74 -15.35
CA LEU A 124 11.82 13.62 -14.43
C LEU A 124 13.26 13.13 -14.32
N GLU A 125 13.69 12.75 -13.12
CA GLU A 125 14.90 11.98 -12.90
C GLU A 125 14.55 10.59 -12.38
N ILE A 126 15.18 9.58 -12.96
CA ILE A 126 14.88 8.18 -12.67
C ILE A 126 16.02 7.58 -11.84
N TRP A 127 15.69 7.03 -10.68
CA TRP A 127 16.65 6.28 -9.88
C TRP A 127 16.91 4.92 -10.50
N ASP A 128 18.17 4.63 -10.81
CA ASP A 128 18.57 3.45 -11.58
C ASP A 128 19.08 2.29 -10.72
N GLY A 129 18.98 2.40 -9.39
CA GLY A 129 19.61 1.48 -8.43
C GLY A 129 20.82 2.09 -7.72
N VAL A 130 21.42 3.14 -8.28
CA VAL A 130 22.63 3.79 -7.76
C VAL A 130 22.35 5.27 -7.53
N ASP A 131 21.97 5.99 -8.57
CA ASP A 131 21.78 7.45 -8.54
C ASP A 131 20.63 7.91 -9.46
N PHE A 132 20.45 9.23 -9.57
CA PHE A 132 19.44 9.88 -10.42
C PHE A 132 20.07 10.42 -11.72
N SER A 133 20.91 9.63 -12.38
CA SER A 133 21.63 10.06 -13.59
C SER A 133 20.76 10.15 -14.85
N HIS A 134 19.59 9.50 -14.88
CA HIS A 134 18.73 9.46 -16.06
C HIS A 134 17.66 10.56 -16.01
N GLN A 135 17.69 11.47 -16.99
CA GLN A 135 16.79 12.62 -17.07
C GLN A 135 15.86 12.53 -18.28
N LEU A 136 14.57 12.82 -18.06
CA LEU A 136 13.52 12.84 -19.07
C LEU A 136 12.90 14.24 -19.10
N LEU A 137 13.00 14.94 -20.22
CA LEU A 137 12.44 16.29 -20.34
C LEU A 137 10.92 16.22 -20.53
N LEU A 138 10.20 17.04 -19.78
CA LEU A 138 8.74 17.11 -19.81
C LEU A 138 8.24 18.23 -20.72
N THR A 139 7.04 18.06 -21.25
CA THR A 139 6.39 19.04 -22.12
C THR A 139 5.81 20.19 -21.31
N THR A 140 6.45 21.36 -21.35
CA THR A 140 5.99 22.57 -20.63
C THR A 140 5.05 23.47 -21.44
N GLU A 141 5.03 23.30 -22.77
CA GLU A 141 4.12 23.99 -23.68
C GLU A 141 2.69 23.48 -23.49
N GLY A 142 1.70 24.39 -23.50
CA GLY A 142 0.30 24.03 -23.29
C GLY A 142 -0.10 23.74 -21.83
N ALA A 143 0.85 23.42 -20.94
CA ALA A 143 0.58 23.04 -19.54
C ALA A 143 0.04 24.17 -18.62
N LEU A 144 -0.07 25.40 -19.11
CA LEU A 144 -0.65 26.51 -18.34
C LEU A 144 -2.15 26.27 -18.13
N ASN A 145 -2.54 25.91 -16.92
CA ASN A 145 -3.92 25.56 -16.53
C ASN A 145 -4.58 24.42 -17.33
N ASN A 146 -3.87 23.79 -18.27
CA ASN A 146 -4.30 22.58 -18.95
C ASN A 146 -3.42 21.42 -18.52
N ASP A 147 -4.01 20.24 -18.50
CA ASP A 147 -3.25 19.04 -18.24
C ASP A 147 -2.44 18.65 -19.47
N VAL A 148 -1.19 18.26 -19.23
CA VAL A 148 -0.30 17.64 -20.20
C VAL A 148 0.05 16.25 -19.68
N ILE A 149 0.11 15.28 -20.60
CA ILE A 149 0.49 13.90 -20.30
C ILE A 149 1.72 13.56 -21.12
N ASP A 150 2.80 13.24 -20.45
CA ASP A 150 4.01 12.69 -21.07
C ASP A 150 4.08 11.18 -20.79
N ASN A 151 4.50 10.41 -21.79
CA ASN A 151 4.73 8.97 -21.65
C ASN A 151 6.17 8.66 -22.05
N PHE A 152 6.89 7.96 -21.18
CA PHE A 152 8.29 7.60 -21.42
C PHE A 152 8.48 6.10 -21.33
N ASP A 153 9.29 5.56 -22.23
CA ASP A 153 9.82 4.21 -22.15
C ASP A 153 11.06 4.21 -21.25
N LEU A 154 11.04 3.39 -20.21
CA LEU A 154 12.11 3.23 -19.23
C LEU A 154 12.79 1.86 -19.34
N THR A 155 12.45 1.07 -20.35
CA THR A 155 12.87 -0.34 -20.45
C THR A 155 14.39 -0.48 -20.36
N ASP A 156 15.16 0.40 -21.01
CA ASP A 156 16.63 0.34 -20.97
C ASP A 156 17.25 0.86 -19.67
N ILE A 157 16.49 1.60 -18.86
CA ILE A 157 16.96 2.24 -17.62
C ILE A 157 16.70 1.31 -16.42
N VAL A 158 15.48 0.77 -16.36
CA VAL A 158 14.93 0.00 -15.24
C VAL A 158 14.61 -1.44 -15.68
N ASN A 159 15.61 -2.15 -16.19
CA ASN A 159 15.48 -3.46 -16.84
C ASN A 159 15.59 -4.69 -15.91
N SER A 160 15.47 -4.52 -14.58
CA SER A 160 15.55 -5.63 -13.64
C SER A 160 14.53 -5.51 -12.53
N VAL A 161 14.08 -6.66 -12.01
CA VAL A 161 13.12 -6.73 -10.91
C VAL A 161 13.60 -5.92 -9.70
N SER A 162 14.90 -6.00 -9.37
CA SER A 162 15.46 -5.25 -8.24
C SER A 162 15.34 -3.73 -8.43
N LYS A 163 15.62 -3.21 -9.64
CA LYS A 163 15.46 -1.79 -9.93
C LYS A 163 13.99 -1.37 -9.89
N ILE A 164 13.08 -2.17 -10.47
CA ILE A 164 11.64 -1.85 -10.50
C ILE A 164 11.03 -1.85 -9.09
N ASN A 165 11.35 -2.84 -8.26
CA ASN A 165 10.82 -2.96 -6.90
C ASN A 165 11.30 -1.87 -5.95
N ASN A 166 12.34 -1.13 -6.33
CA ASN A 166 12.90 -0.01 -5.57
C ASN A 166 12.84 1.31 -6.35
N LEU A 167 12.04 1.39 -7.41
CA LEU A 167 12.01 2.52 -8.32
C LEU A 167 11.58 3.81 -7.60
N LYS A 168 12.37 4.87 -7.81
CA LYS A 168 12.07 6.24 -7.40
C LYS A 168 12.17 7.17 -8.58
N ILE A 169 11.30 8.17 -8.62
CA ILE A 169 11.28 9.18 -9.67
C ILE A 169 11.18 10.55 -9.03
N ARG A 170 12.02 11.49 -9.46
CA ARG A 170 11.95 12.89 -9.02
C ARG A 170 11.38 13.77 -10.11
N PHE A 171 10.46 14.66 -9.78
CA PHE A 171 10.06 15.77 -10.64
C PHE A 171 10.77 17.04 -10.20
N LEU A 172 11.44 17.68 -11.15
CA LEU A 172 12.09 18.98 -10.95
C LEU A 172 11.58 19.96 -11.99
N ALA A 173 11.44 21.21 -11.59
CA ALA A 173 11.15 22.30 -12.49
C ALA A 173 11.84 23.59 -12.07
N PHE A 174 11.97 24.51 -13.00
CA PHE A 174 12.40 25.87 -12.72
C PHE A 174 11.62 26.84 -13.60
N ARG A 175 11.54 28.08 -13.14
CA ARG A 175 10.86 29.17 -13.84
C ARG A 175 11.85 30.23 -14.30
N ASN A 176 11.38 31.03 -15.25
CA ASN A 176 11.99 32.32 -15.57
C ASN A 176 11.31 33.42 -14.73
N PRO A 177 11.98 34.57 -14.48
CA PRO A 177 11.51 35.60 -13.57
C PRO A 177 10.29 36.32 -14.12
N SER A 178 9.10 35.75 -13.90
CA SER A 178 7.85 36.35 -14.38
C SER A 178 6.61 36.08 -13.52
N ALA A 179 6.57 35.04 -12.69
CA ALA A 179 5.53 34.83 -11.66
C ALA A 179 5.90 33.65 -10.77
N GLU A 180 5.42 33.61 -9.53
CA GLU A 180 5.42 32.37 -8.73
C GLU A 180 4.67 31.29 -9.49
N THR A 181 5.27 30.11 -9.62
CA THR A 181 4.73 29.02 -10.43
C THR A 181 4.81 27.73 -9.62
N HIS A 182 3.66 27.13 -9.40
CA HIS A 182 3.53 25.79 -8.85
C HIS A 182 3.18 24.82 -9.97
N THR A 183 3.40 23.54 -9.70
CA THR A 183 2.85 22.45 -10.51
C THR A 183 1.81 21.70 -9.73
N SER A 184 0.79 21.20 -10.43
CA SER A 184 -0.19 20.28 -9.87
C SER A 184 -0.13 18.96 -10.64
N HIS A 185 -0.07 17.85 -9.92
CA HIS A 185 0.12 16.50 -10.47
C HIS A 185 -1.11 15.65 -10.21
N ASP A 186 -1.59 14.99 -11.26
CA ASP A 186 -2.88 14.26 -11.30
C ASP A 186 -2.65 12.75 -11.44
N LEU A 187 -1.77 12.34 -12.34
CA LEU A 187 -1.47 10.93 -12.55
C LEU A 187 0.03 10.75 -12.61
N ILE A 188 0.53 9.75 -11.91
CA ILE A 188 1.83 9.16 -12.24
C ILE A 188 1.76 7.65 -12.05
N SER A 189 1.87 6.94 -13.16
CA SER A 189 1.57 5.50 -13.26
C SER A 189 2.70 4.78 -13.97
N LEU A 190 3.09 3.64 -13.42
CA LEU A 190 4.12 2.74 -13.94
C LEU A 190 3.45 1.53 -14.58
N SER A 191 3.72 1.27 -15.85
CA SER A 191 3.32 0.03 -16.53
C SER A 191 4.53 -0.87 -16.71
N VAL A 192 4.44 -2.12 -16.26
CA VAL A 192 5.51 -3.10 -16.39
C VAL A 192 4.98 -4.34 -17.10
N GLY A 193 5.66 -4.69 -18.19
CA GLY A 193 5.52 -5.98 -18.86
C GLY A 193 6.62 -6.92 -18.36
N PHE A 194 6.26 -8.11 -17.87
CA PHE A 194 7.22 -9.10 -17.41
C PHE A 194 6.72 -10.53 -17.62
N ASP A 195 7.67 -11.45 -17.78
CA ASP A 195 7.42 -12.89 -17.82
C ASP A 195 7.84 -13.49 -16.47
N GLY A 196 6.94 -14.23 -15.83
CA GLY A 196 7.22 -14.91 -14.57
C GLY A 196 6.24 -16.07 -14.40
N LEU A 197 6.58 -17.04 -13.54
CA LEU A 197 5.61 -18.04 -13.12
C LEU A 197 4.49 -17.28 -12.41
N GLU A 198 3.26 -17.34 -12.95
CA GLU A 198 2.09 -16.69 -12.34
C GLU A 198 2.12 -16.94 -10.83
N SER A 199 2.22 -15.88 -10.04
CA SER A 199 1.83 -15.96 -8.63
C SER A 199 0.35 -16.31 -8.64
N THR A 200 0.03 -17.59 -8.44
CA THR A 200 -1.34 -18.09 -8.42
C THR A 200 -2.18 -17.15 -7.55
N PRO A 201 -3.20 -16.47 -8.10
CA PRO A 201 -3.97 -15.50 -7.34
C PRO A 201 -4.61 -16.22 -6.15
N SER A 202 -4.19 -15.81 -4.94
CA SER A 202 -4.71 -16.37 -3.70
C SER A 202 -6.21 -16.06 -3.62
N SER A 203 -7.04 -17.10 -3.67
CA SER A 203 -8.48 -16.99 -3.47
C SER A 203 -8.76 -16.51 -2.04
N SER A 204 -9.08 -15.23 -1.91
CA SER A 204 -9.53 -14.61 -0.66
C SER A 204 -10.69 -15.42 -0.05
N PRO A 205 -10.59 -15.91 1.20
CA PRO A 205 -11.68 -16.64 1.83
C PRO A 205 -12.85 -15.69 2.16
N THR A 206 -14.05 -16.10 1.77
CA THR A 206 -15.32 -15.41 2.06
C THR A 206 -15.57 -15.35 3.57
N PRO A 207 -15.77 -14.18 4.19
CA PRO A 207 -16.06 -14.10 5.62
C PRO A 207 -17.44 -14.71 5.92
N SER A 208 -17.47 -15.61 6.90
CA SER A 208 -18.69 -16.23 7.43
C SER A 208 -19.21 -15.40 8.60
N SER A 209 -20.34 -14.71 8.41
CA SER A 209 -21.01 -13.93 9.45
C SER A 209 -21.95 -14.80 10.28
N SER A 210 -21.66 -14.95 11.58
CA SER A 210 -22.60 -15.48 12.58
C SER A 210 -22.89 -14.38 13.60
N TYR A 211 -24.06 -13.75 13.50
CA TYR A 211 -24.55 -12.77 14.48
C TYR A 211 -25.43 -13.47 15.54
N SER A 212 -25.23 -13.09 16.80
CA SER A 212 -26.08 -13.44 17.96
C SER A 212 -26.66 -12.15 18.57
N PRO A 213 -27.95 -12.09 18.96
CA PRO A 213 -28.61 -10.82 19.32
C PRO A 213 -28.78 -10.57 20.84
N THR A 214 -28.82 -9.26 21.23
CA THR A 214 -29.67 -8.63 22.29
C THR A 214 -29.24 -8.84 23.78
N PRO A 215 -29.48 -7.94 24.81
CA PRO A 215 -30.55 -6.91 24.99
C PRO A 215 -30.21 -5.49 25.54
N GLU A 216 -31.26 -4.63 25.48
CA GLU A 216 -31.53 -3.32 26.13
C GLU A 216 -31.41 -3.26 27.68
N PRO A 217 -31.23 -2.04 28.23
CA PRO A 217 -32.14 -1.55 29.28
C PRO A 217 -32.60 -0.08 29.05
N SER A 218 -33.89 0.21 29.12
CA SER A 218 -34.72 0.56 30.30
C SER A 218 -34.59 2.02 30.78
N SER A 219 -35.70 2.74 30.65
CA SER A 219 -35.91 4.15 30.98
C SER A 219 -36.40 4.34 32.43
N SER A 220 -35.90 5.39 33.10
CA SER A 220 -36.46 5.90 34.37
C SER A 220 -36.44 7.43 34.39
N PRO A 221 -37.54 8.12 34.75
CA PRO A 221 -37.63 9.58 34.64
C PRO A 221 -37.58 10.34 35.99
N THR A 222 -37.26 11.62 35.88
CA THR A 222 -37.76 12.79 36.67
C THR A 222 -36.97 13.29 37.88
N ALA A 223 -36.46 14.53 37.79
CA ALA A 223 -36.88 15.70 38.60
C ALA A 223 -36.30 17.03 38.04
N THR A 224 -37.16 18.05 37.97
CA THR A 224 -36.90 19.43 37.48
C THR A 224 -36.83 20.41 38.69
N PRO A 225 -36.46 21.70 38.54
CA PRO A 225 -35.13 22.26 38.78
C PRO A 225 -35.06 23.22 40.00
N SER A 226 -33.85 23.53 40.45
CA SER A 226 -33.55 24.71 41.27
C SER A 226 -32.88 25.80 40.42
N PRO A 227 -33.13 27.10 40.68
CA PRO A 227 -32.63 28.19 39.85
C PRO A 227 -31.12 28.39 40.08
N VAL A 228 -30.34 28.37 38.99
CA VAL A 228 -28.89 28.62 39.04
C VAL A 228 -28.51 29.76 38.11
N SER A 229 -27.89 30.75 38.76
CA SER A 229 -26.84 31.67 38.35
C SER A 229 -26.43 31.74 36.87
N SER A 230 -26.49 32.98 36.36
CA SER A 230 -25.76 33.58 35.23
C SER A 230 -24.79 32.69 34.44
N PRO A 231 -24.98 32.50 33.12
CA PRO A 231 -24.16 31.60 32.32
C PRO A 231 -22.75 32.16 32.11
N SER A 232 -21.76 31.47 32.66
CA SER A 232 -20.40 31.45 32.10
C SER A 232 -20.47 30.74 30.74
N PRO A 233 -19.75 31.19 29.69
CA PRO A 233 -19.70 30.47 28.43
C PRO A 233 -19.24 29.04 28.71
N SER A 234 -20.17 28.09 28.53
CA SER A 234 -19.89 26.66 28.66
C SER A 234 -18.91 26.31 27.54
N PRO A 235 -17.79 25.62 27.82
CA PRO A 235 -16.97 25.08 26.75
C PRO A 235 -17.87 24.26 25.84
N THR A 236 -17.83 24.58 24.54
CA THR A 236 -18.51 23.79 23.52
C THR A 236 -17.98 22.37 23.65
N SER A 237 -18.84 21.45 24.10
CA SER A 237 -18.53 20.02 24.09
C SER A 237 -18.25 19.64 22.64
N THR A 238 -16.97 19.49 22.31
CA THR A 238 -16.57 18.86 21.07
C THR A 238 -17.14 17.45 21.15
N SER A 239 -18.08 17.12 20.26
CA SER A 239 -18.62 15.78 20.16
C SER A 239 -17.44 14.83 19.97
N GLU A 240 -17.22 13.94 20.93
CA GLU A 240 -16.27 12.84 20.78
C GLU A 240 -16.63 12.08 19.50
N PRO A 241 -15.64 11.78 18.63
CA PRO A 241 -15.92 10.99 17.44
C PRO A 241 -16.58 9.67 17.84
N GLY A 242 -17.49 9.19 16.98
CA GLY A 242 -18.20 7.93 17.24
C GLY A 242 -17.22 6.75 17.37
N ASP A 243 -17.67 5.67 17.98
CA ASP A 243 -16.88 4.43 18.04
C ASP A 243 -17.17 3.52 16.83
N VAL A 244 -16.30 2.55 16.56
CA VAL A 244 -16.52 1.49 15.56
C VAL A 244 -16.91 0.18 16.25
N SER A 245 -17.69 -0.68 15.59
CA SER A 245 -18.09 -1.99 16.15
C SER A 245 -17.04 -3.08 15.97
N ASP A 246 -16.24 -2.98 14.92
CA ASP A 246 -15.35 -4.05 14.47
C ASP A 246 -13.95 -3.51 14.22
N ILE A 247 -12.95 -4.36 14.43
CA ILE A 247 -11.58 -4.10 14.01
C ILE A 247 -11.49 -4.12 12.48
N SER A 248 -10.79 -3.16 11.89
CA SER A 248 -10.54 -3.13 10.46
C SER A 248 -9.10 -2.76 10.14
N VAL A 249 -8.55 -3.35 9.09
CA VAL A 249 -7.27 -2.94 8.51
C VAL A 249 -7.59 -1.96 7.38
N THR A 250 -7.12 -0.73 7.53
CA THR A 250 -7.37 0.34 6.55
C THR A 250 -6.28 0.39 5.49
N ASN A 251 -5.05 0.03 5.85
CA ASN A 251 -3.91 0.03 4.93
C ASN A 251 -2.80 -0.93 5.37
N ILE A 252 -2.01 -1.43 4.41
CA ILE A 252 -0.80 -2.22 4.66
C ILE A 252 0.32 -1.64 3.81
N THR A 253 1.33 -1.07 4.48
CA THR A 253 2.51 -0.50 3.82
C THR A 253 3.69 -1.45 3.93
N ILE A 254 4.31 -1.79 2.80
CA ILE A 254 5.56 -2.55 2.78
C ILE A 254 6.71 -1.60 3.13
N LEU A 255 7.36 -1.82 4.27
CA LEU A 255 8.53 -1.04 4.69
C LEU A 255 9.83 -1.68 4.20
N ARG A 256 9.84 -3.01 4.04
CA ARG A 256 10.95 -3.76 3.44
C ARG A 256 10.49 -5.09 2.85
N SER A 257 10.72 -5.27 1.55
CA SER A 257 10.34 -6.48 0.78
C SER A 257 11.50 -7.45 0.54
N SER A 258 12.75 -7.02 0.69
CA SER A 258 13.95 -7.87 0.55
C SER A 258 14.49 -8.30 1.91
N ALA A 259 15.08 -9.49 1.98
CA ALA A 259 15.67 -10.00 3.21
C ALA A 259 16.92 -10.85 2.97
N ILE A 260 17.74 -10.99 4.02
CA ILE A 260 18.86 -11.93 4.09
C ILE A 260 18.46 -13.08 5.02
N ALA A 261 18.68 -14.32 4.56
CA ALA A 261 18.43 -15.53 5.34
C ALA A 261 19.53 -15.74 6.40
N ASP A 262 19.59 -14.89 7.41
CA ASP A 262 20.58 -14.95 8.51
C ASP A 262 19.96 -15.05 9.90
N GLY A 263 18.63 -15.10 10.00
CA GLY A 263 17.90 -15.17 11.25
C GLY A 263 17.86 -13.84 12.03
N ASN A 264 18.18 -12.72 11.39
CA ASN A 264 18.09 -11.38 12.00
C ASN A 264 16.87 -10.62 11.49
N PHE A 265 16.10 -10.01 12.42
CA PHE A 265 14.96 -9.15 12.07
C PHE A 265 15.41 -7.88 11.34
N ASP A 266 16.60 -7.37 11.65
CA ASP A 266 17.14 -6.16 11.03
C ASP A 266 17.46 -6.36 9.54
N HIS A 267 17.56 -7.61 9.09
CA HIS A 267 17.70 -8.00 7.69
C HIS A 267 16.48 -8.77 7.16
N GLY A 268 15.39 -8.80 7.92
CA GLY A 268 14.15 -9.48 7.58
C GLY A 268 13.16 -8.62 6.79
N TRP A 269 11.98 -9.16 6.50
CA TRP A 269 10.88 -8.39 5.93
C TRP A 269 10.20 -7.51 6.97
N LYS A 270 9.57 -6.42 6.51
CA LYS A 270 8.93 -5.43 7.39
C LYS A 270 7.71 -4.79 6.74
N TRP A 271 6.63 -4.71 7.50
CA TRP A 271 5.36 -4.06 7.11
C TRP A 271 4.85 -3.15 8.22
N ALA A 272 4.04 -2.15 7.86
CA ALA A 272 3.20 -1.38 8.76
C ALA A 272 1.73 -1.61 8.41
N PHE A 273 0.93 -1.99 9.39
CA PHE A 273 -0.51 -2.18 9.28
C PHE A 273 -1.19 -1.00 9.96
N ASP A 274 -2.00 -0.26 9.21
CA ASP A 274 -2.86 0.77 9.77
C ASP A 274 -4.21 0.13 10.12
N ILE A 275 -4.59 0.20 11.39
CA ILE A 275 -5.70 -0.55 11.98
C ILE A 275 -6.59 0.42 12.75
N THR A 276 -7.90 0.29 12.55
CA THR A 276 -8.92 0.94 13.39
C THR A 276 -9.46 -0.08 14.39
N VAL A 277 -9.34 0.22 15.68
CA VAL A 277 -9.77 -0.62 16.82
C VAL A 277 -10.89 0.09 17.58
N PRO A 278 -11.95 -0.60 18.06
CA PRO A 278 -12.94 0.06 18.92
C PRO A 278 -12.30 0.74 20.15
N MET A 279 -12.79 1.92 20.52
CA MET A 279 -12.20 2.78 21.56
C MET A 279 -12.17 2.12 22.93
N ASN A 280 -13.15 1.26 23.22
CA ASN A 280 -13.28 0.51 24.47
C ASN A 280 -12.40 -0.75 24.54
N GLN A 281 -11.58 -1.02 23.53
CA GLN A 281 -10.68 -2.17 23.49
C GLN A 281 -9.25 -1.68 23.71
N GLU A 282 -8.60 -2.21 24.74
CA GLU A 282 -7.24 -1.82 25.12
C GLU A 282 -6.20 -2.88 24.71
N ASP A 283 -6.65 -4.08 24.36
CA ASP A 283 -5.79 -5.20 24.00
C ASP A 283 -5.95 -5.51 22.51
N LEU A 284 -4.83 -5.54 21.78
CA LEU A 284 -4.78 -5.97 20.38
C LEU A 284 -3.87 -7.19 20.24
N SER A 285 -4.36 -8.26 19.61
CA SER A 285 -3.53 -9.45 19.32
C SER A 285 -3.57 -9.78 17.84
N LEU A 286 -2.43 -10.24 17.31
CA LEU A 286 -2.26 -10.62 15.91
C LEU A 286 -1.93 -12.10 15.81
N LYS A 287 -2.39 -12.77 14.76
CA LYS A 287 -1.97 -14.13 14.41
C LYS A 287 -1.46 -14.17 12.98
N PHE A 288 -0.53 -15.08 12.73
CA PHE A 288 0.01 -15.37 11.41
C PHE A 288 0.08 -16.89 11.24
N ASP A 289 -0.26 -17.38 10.05
CA ASP A 289 0.05 -18.77 9.65
C ASP A 289 1.55 -18.88 9.31
N ASP A 290 2.03 -20.06 8.95
CA ASP A 290 3.39 -20.20 8.43
C ASP A 290 3.50 -19.55 7.05
N TRP A 291 4.67 -18.98 6.78
CA TRP A 291 4.96 -18.36 5.51
C TRP A 291 5.34 -19.45 4.50
N SER A 292 4.66 -19.51 3.37
CA SER A 292 4.83 -20.58 2.38
C SER A 292 5.20 -20.06 0.99
N SER A 293 6.07 -20.82 0.31
CA SER A 293 6.46 -20.61 -1.09
C SER A 293 6.64 -21.97 -1.77
N GLY A 294 5.56 -22.48 -2.37
CA GLY A 294 5.52 -23.87 -2.84
C GLY A 294 5.71 -24.86 -1.69
N SER A 295 6.76 -25.66 -1.76
CA SER A 295 7.16 -26.60 -0.69
C SER A 295 8.00 -25.96 0.42
N ASN A 296 8.43 -24.71 0.26
CA ASN A 296 9.27 -24.03 1.23
C ASN A 296 8.41 -23.39 2.32
N ILE A 297 8.81 -23.55 3.57
CA ILE A 297 8.09 -23.04 4.74
C ILE A 297 9.06 -22.25 5.62
N ILE A 298 8.68 -21.03 5.98
CA ILE A 298 9.29 -20.28 7.08
C ILE A 298 8.26 -20.28 8.21
N ALA A 299 8.58 -20.98 9.29
CA ALA A 299 7.68 -21.10 10.43
C ALA A 299 7.42 -19.73 11.05
N THR A 300 6.17 -19.40 11.39
CA THR A 300 5.85 -18.15 12.09
C THR A 300 6.41 -18.14 13.51
N ALA A 301 6.41 -19.31 14.16
CA ALA A 301 6.92 -19.50 15.52
C ALA A 301 8.33 -18.92 15.69
N ASN A 302 8.45 -17.88 16.52
CA ASN A 302 9.68 -17.16 16.82
C ASN A 302 10.31 -16.40 15.63
N ASN A 303 9.71 -16.38 14.45
CA ASN A 303 10.23 -15.62 13.31
C ASN A 303 9.44 -14.36 13.01
N VAL A 304 8.28 -14.17 13.63
CA VAL A 304 7.47 -12.95 13.52
C VAL A 304 7.49 -12.19 14.85
N ARG A 305 7.71 -10.88 14.79
CA ARG A 305 7.54 -9.96 15.92
C ARG A 305 6.67 -8.76 15.55
N ILE A 306 5.92 -8.27 16.53
CA ILE A 306 5.01 -7.14 16.36
C ILE A 306 5.28 -6.06 17.42
N TYR A 307 5.17 -4.80 17.02
CA TYR A 307 5.27 -3.64 17.92
C TYR A 307 4.53 -2.44 17.32
N SER A 308 4.18 -1.45 18.13
CA SER A 308 3.46 -0.25 17.73
C SER A 308 3.77 0.86 18.72
N VAL A 309 4.16 2.04 18.25
CA VAL A 309 4.43 3.18 19.14
C VAL A 309 3.19 3.64 19.93
N GLN A 310 1.99 3.16 19.55
CA GLN A 310 0.77 3.36 20.32
C GLN A 310 0.60 2.39 21.50
N SER A 311 1.53 1.44 21.68
CA SER A 311 1.49 0.44 22.73
C SER A 311 2.28 0.86 23.98
N SER A 312 1.85 0.43 25.16
CA SER A 312 2.61 0.61 26.41
C SER A 312 3.58 -0.54 26.71
N ASN A 313 3.36 -1.72 26.14
CA ASN A 313 4.17 -2.92 26.39
C ASN A 313 4.99 -3.40 25.18
N ALA A 314 4.72 -2.88 23.98
CA ALA A 314 5.42 -3.25 22.75
C ALA A 314 5.55 -2.06 21.79
N ASP A 315 6.18 -0.97 22.23
CA ASP A 315 6.36 0.27 21.45
C ASP A 315 7.62 0.35 20.59
N VAL A 316 8.58 -0.52 20.84
CA VAL A 316 9.87 -0.51 20.16
C VAL A 316 10.34 -1.94 19.85
N PRO A 317 11.25 -2.13 18.88
CA PRO A 317 11.69 -3.45 18.44
C PRO A 317 12.25 -4.36 19.54
N ASN A 318 12.89 -3.79 20.58
CA ASN A 318 13.46 -4.57 21.70
C ASN A 318 12.42 -4.92 22.79
N ARG A 319 11.22 -4.35 22.72
CA ARG A 319 10.05 -4.69 23.54
C ARG A 319 8.93 -5.34 22.73
N SER A 320 9.22 -5.76 21.50
CA SER A 320 8.25 -6.38 20.61
C SER A 320 7.63 -7.64 21.22
N ILE A 321 6.40 -7.95 20.83
CA ILE A 321 5.77 -9.23 21.11
C ILE A 321 6.19 -10.24 20.04
N ILE A 322 6.73 -11.38 20.46
CA ILE A 322 7.06 -12.50 19.57
C ILE A 322 5.81 -13.38 19.37
N VAL A 323 5.53 -13.76 18.13
CA VAL A 323 4.48 -14.73 17.80
C VAL A 323 5.04 -16.14 17.96
N ASN A 324 4.51 -16.87 18.94
CA ASN A 324 5.11 -18.14 19.37
C ASN A 324 4.64 -19.35 18.56
N ASN A 325 3.45 -19.32 17.94
CA ASN A 325 2.95 -20.42 17.12
C ASN A 325 2.17 -19.92 15.89
N SER A 326 2.23 -20.72 14.82
CA SER A 326 1.43 -20.58 13.61
C SER A 326 -0.07 -20.66 13.91
N GLY A 327 -0.87 -19.78 13.29
CA GLY A 327 -2.32 -19.75 13.42
C GLY A 327 -2.87 -19.34 14.79
N THR A 328 -2.01 -18.94 15.73
CA THR A 328 -2.41 -18.55 17.10
C THR A 328 -2.22 -17.06 17.33
N TYR A 329 -3.13 -16.45 18.10
CA TYR A 329 -2.99 -15.06 18.49
C TYR A 329 -1.81 -14.87 19.44
N SER A 330 -1.08 -13.78 19.22
CA SER A 330 0.03 -13.34 20.05
C SER A 330 -0.41 -13.02 21.48
N ASN A 331 0.56 -12.78 22.37
CA ASN A 331 0.26 -12.04 23.59
C ASN A 331 -0.34 -10.66 23.23
N PRO A 332 -1.25 -10.12 24.07
CA PRO A 332 -1.91 -8.85 23.77
C PRO A 332 -0.92 -7.68 23.83
N MET A 333 -1.01 -6.83 22.81
CA MET A 333 -0.43 -5.50 22.76
C MET A 333 -1.37 -4.53 23.48
N LYS A 334 -0.87 -3.87 24.52
CA LYS A 334 -1.62 -2.93 25.36
C LYS A 334 -1.61 -1.56 24.70
N LEU A 335 -2.72 -1.13 24.11
CA LEU A 335 -2.88 0.15 23.42
C LEU A 335 -3.04 1.28 24.44
N SER A 336 -2.25 2.34 24.29
CA SER A 336 -2.19 3.47 25.22
C SER A 336 -2.34 4.85 24.56
N SER A 337 -2.34 4.92 23.24
CA SER A 337 -2.60 6.16 22.50
C SER A 337 -3.38 5.89 21.22
N ASP A 338 -3.70 6.97 20.51
CA ASP A 338 -4.45 7.00 19.26
C ASP A 338 -3.69 7.92 18.29
N LEU A 339 -3.48 7.47 17.05
CA LEU A 339 -2.84 8.28 16.01
C LEU A 339 -3.73 9.44 15.55
N ASP A 340 -5.05 9.26 15.61
CA ASP A 340 -6.01 10.23 15.12
C ASP A 340 -7.29 10.22 15.95
N ALA A 341 -7.27 10.98 17.04
CA ALA A 341 -8.36 11.11 17.99
C ALA A 341 -9.59 11.84 17.44
N VAL A 342 -9.62 12.27 16.17
CA VAL A 342 -10.83 12.80 15.53
C VAL A 342 -11.52 11.80 14.60
N THR A 343 -10.86 10.70 14.28
CA THR A 343 -11.45 9.60 13.51
C THR A 343 -12.17 8.63 14.45
N ALA A 344 -13.26 8.02 13.96
CA ALA A 344 -14.02 7.06 14.73
C ALA A 344 -13.19 5.79 15.02
N GLY A 345 -13.19 5.34 16.27
CA GLY A 345 -12.31 4.26 16.73
C GLY A 345 -10.86 4.73 16.95
N ARG A 346 -10.08 3.91 17.64
CA ARG A 346 -8.66 4.14 17.88
C ARG A 346 -7.84 3.78 16.65
N GLN A 347 -7.09 4.74 16.12
CA GLN A 347 -6.18 4.51 15.01
C GLN A 347 -4.81 4.05 15.52
N VAL A 348 -4.36 2.89 15.05
CA VAL A 348 -3.12 2.23 15.49
C VAL A 348 -2.30 1.83 14.28
N GLN A 349 -0.99 2.07 14.32
CA GLN A 349 -0.06 1.51 13.35
C GLN A 349 0.77 0.41 13.99
N VAL A 350 0.60 -0.82 13.50
CA VAL A 350 1.34 -2.00 13.97
C VAL A 350 2.44 -2.35 12.97
N VAL A 351 3.68 -2.33 13.43
CA VAL A 351 4.83 -2.80 12.68
C VAL A 351 4.98 -4.31 12.89
N VAL A 352 5.06 -5.03 11.76
CA VAL A 352 5.29 -6.47 11.70
C VAL A 352 6.65 -6.70 11.06
N GLU A 353 7.52 -7.43 11.75
CA GLU A 353 8.84 -7.82 11.24
C GLU A 353 8.99 -9.33 11.22
N VAL A 354 9.64 -9.83 10.17
CA VAL A 354 9.83 -11.27 9.95
C VAL A 354 11.29 -11.53 9.67
N ARG A 355 11.98 -12.25 10.55
CA ARG A 355 13.34 -12.72 10.28
C ARG A 355 13.32 -13.96 9.41
N ILE A 356 14.29 -14.08 8.51
CA ILE A 356 14.38 -15.19 7.57
C ILE A 356 15.42 -16.20 8.07
N PRO A 357 15.04 -17.43 8.44
CA PRO A 357 15.98 -18.43 8.94
C PRO A 357 17.08 -18.76 7.92
N PRO A 358 18.33 -19.03 8.37
CA PRO A 358 19.38 -19.51 7.51
C PRO A 358 18.99 -20.75 6.71
N GLY A 359 19.32 -20.76 5.42
CA GLY A 359 18.97 -21.83 4.49
C GLY A 359 17.58 -21.72 3.86
N SER A 360 16.79 -20.69 4.21
CA SER A 360 15.56 -20.38 3.48
C SER A 360 15.87 -20.07 2.02
N ILE A 361 15.08 -20.63 1.11
CA ILE A 361 15.22 -20.38 -0.33
C ILE A 361 14.67 -18.98 -0.65
N GLY A 362 15.38 -18.22 -1.48
CA GLY A 362 14.88 -16.93 -1.95
C GLY A 362 13.64 -17.10 -2.82
N GLY A 363 12.64 -16.22 -2.64
CA GLY A 363 11.41 -16.25 -3.41
C GLY A 363 10.28 -15.49 -2.72
N PRO A 364 9.12 -15.36 -3.38
CA PRO A 364 7.93 -14.79 -2.75
C PRO A 364 7.35 -15.79 -1.75
N TYR A 365 7.02 -15.32 -0.54
CA TYR A 365 6.32 -16.09 0.47
C TYR A 365 4.98 -15.44 0.81
N TYR A 366 4.01 -16.27 1.19
CA TYR A 366 2.66 -15.85 1.53
C TYR A 366 2.26 -16.38 2.90
N THR A 367 1.50 -15.60 3.65
CA THR A 367 0.88 -16.00 4.93
C THR A 367 -0.54 -15.49 4.98
N ASN A 368 -1.39 -16.14 5.78
CA ASN A 368 -2.61 -15.51 6.26
C ASN A 368 -2.33 -14.80 7.58
N TYR A 369 -3.16 -13.81 7.90
CA TYR A 369 -3.11 -13.09 9.17
C TYR A 369 -4.52 -12.88 9.74
N GLY A 370 -4.60 -12.53 11.02
CA GLY A 370 -5.84 -12.15 11.67
C GLY A 370 -5.61 -11.26 12.87
N PHE A 371 -6.65 -10.51 13.25
CA PHE A 371 -6.66 -9.60 14.39
C PHE A 371 -7.79 -9.95 15.34
N GLN A 372 -7.55 -9.74 16.63
CA GLN A 372 -8.60 -9.70 17.64
C GLN A 372 -8.29 -8.57 18.62
N SER A 373 -9.32 -7.96 19.15
CA SER A 373 -9.21 -7.05 20.29
C SER A 373 -10.06 -7.55 21.46
N ILE A 374 -9.69 -7.17 22.68
CA ILE A 374 -10.45 -7.49 23.91
C ILE A 374 -10.64 -6.24 24.77
#